data_AF-A0A8T6TKR4-F1
#
_entry.id   AF-A0A8T6TKR4-F1
#
_cell.length_a   1.000
_cell.length_b   1.000
_cell.length_c   1.000
_cell.angle_alpha   90.00
_cell.angle_beta   90.00
_cell.angle_gamma   90.00
#
_symmetry.space_group_name_H-M   'P 1'
#
loop_
_entity.id
_entity.type
_entity.pdbx_description
1 polymer ?
#
loop_
_entity_poly.entity_id
_entity_poly.type
_entity_poly.pdbx_seq_one_letter_code
_entity_poly.pdbx_strand_id
1 'polypeptide(L)'
;RFVHQEDRQGLGHAVLQGREAVPPGGLIVTLGDEIFGMAYSDMLEAHHAAMPCDASVGYKIVEDPRNYGVMEMDADRTITAMMEKPREPTTDTAIAGAYIFEDSDRLFNALQEVVDKDIRTRGEYQLTDAMVLMSEAGAVFKGFH
;
A
#
# COMPACT_ATOMS: atom_id res chain seq x y z
N ARG A 1 -10.77 -12.31 -13.15
CA ARG A 1 -10.62 -11.56 -14.42
C ARG A 1 -9.13 -11.29 -14.60
N PHE A 2 -8.65 -11.11 -15.83
CA PHE A 2 -7.28 -10.70 -16.10
C PHE A 2 -7.27 -9.29 -16.66
N VAL A 3 -6.24 -8.54 -16.31
CA VAL A 3 -5.99 -7.17 -16.77
C VAL A 3 -4.53 -7.11 -17.20
N HIS A 4 -4.26 -6.38 -18.28
CA HIS A 4 -2.92 -6.22 -18.81
C HIS A 4 -2.36 -4.84 -18.42
N GLN A 5 -1.12 -4.82 -17.95
CA GLN A 5 -0.32 -3.61 -17.88
C GLN A 5 0.61 -3.59 -19.10
N GLU A 6 0.22 -2.88 -20.15
CA GLU A 6 1.05 -2.77 -21.37
C GLU A 6 2.29 -1.90 -21.10
N ASP A 7 2.09 -0.73 -20.46
CA ASP A 7 3.16 0.15 -20.05
C ASP A 7 3.53 -0.05 -18.58
N ARG A 8 4.78 -0.43 -18.33
CA ARG A 8 5.33 -0.66 -16.98
C ARG A 8 5.67 0.66 -16.29
N GLN A 9 4.63 1.40 -15.89
CA GLN A 9 4.77 2.72 -15.26
C GLN A 9 4.83 2.71 -13.74
N GLY A 10 4.92 1.55 -13.08
CA GLY A 10 5.00 1.42 -11.62
C GLY A 10 3.90 0.57 -10.99
N LEU A 11 4.05 0.28 -9.69
CA LEU A 11 3.12 -0.56 -8.93
C LEU A 11 1.74 0.08 -8.79
N GLY A 12 1.68 1.39 -8.50
CA GLY A 12 0.41 2.11 -8.40
C GLY A 12 -0.36 2.06 -9.72
N HIS A 13 0.33 2.27 -10.84
CA HIS A 13 -0.26 2.12 -12.17
C HIS A 13 -0.79 0.70 -12.42
N ALA A 14 -0.04 -0.33 -12.02
CA ALA A 14 -0.46 -1.73 -12.18
C ALA A 14 -1.76 -2.01 -11.42
N VAL A 15 -1.88 -1.54 -10.17
CA VAL A 15 -3.10 -1.66 -9.38
C VAL A 15 -4.25 -0.90 -10.04
N LEU A 16 -4.01 0.34 -10.52
CA LEU A 16 -5.02 1.17 -11.17
C LEU A 16 -5.68 0.50 -12.39
N GLN A 17 -4.93 -0.31 -13.16
CA GLN A 17 -5.51 -1.04 -14.28
C GLN A 17 -6.67 -1.97 -13.84
N GLY A 18 -6.65 -2.44 -12.59
CA GLY A 18 -7.67 -3.30 -12.01
C GLY A 18 -9.02 -2.63 -11.74
N ARG A 19 -9.13 -1.29 -11.85
CA ARG A 19 -10.30 -0.51 -11.41
C ARG A 19 -11.63 -1.02 -11.94
N GLU A 20 -11.72 -1.31 -13.24
CA GLU A 20 -12.98 -1.79 -13.85
C GLU A 20 -13.31 -3.25 -13.51
N ALA A 21 -12.30 -4.02 -13.07
CA ALA A 21 -12.43 -5.43 -12.76
C ALA A 21 -12.81 -5.69 -11.30
N VAL A 22 -12.51 -4.75 -10.40
CA VAL A 22 -12.74 -4.85 -8.95
C VAL A 22 -14.09 -4.21 -8.59
N PRO A 23 -15.00 -4.95 -7.93
CA PRO A 23 -16.24 -4.37 -7.44
C PRO A 23 -15.99 -3.43 -6.24
N PRO A 24 -16.89 -2.47 -5.97
CA PRO A 24 -16.79 -1.63 -4.78
C PRO A 24 -16.80 -2.46 -3.48
N GLY A 25 -15.95 -2.07 -2.52
CA GLY A 25 -15.86 -2.67 -1.19
C GLY A 25 -14.42 -2.96 -0.78
N GLY A 26 -14.26 -3.92 0.14
CA GLY A 26 -12.94 -4.31 0.64
C GLY A 26 -12.06 -4.95 -0.44
N LEU A 27 -10.77 -4.63 -0.44
CA LEU A 27 -9.78 -5.08 -1.42
C LEU A 27 -8.49 -5.52 -0.74
N ILE A 28 -8.01 -6.71 -1.07
CA ILE A 28 -6.65 -7.17 -0.74
C ILE A 28 -5.76 -7.00 -1.97
N VAL A 29 -4.61 -6.37 -1.80
CA VAL A 29 -3.55 -6.29 -2.81
C VAL A 29 -2.33 -7.06 -2.29
N THR A 30 -1.81 -7.97 -3.10
CA THR A 30 -0.55 -8.68 -2.81
C THR A 30 0.39 -8.64 -4.01
N LEU A 31 1.68 -8.44 -3.77
CA LEU A 31 2.69 -8.53 -4.83
C LEU A 31 2.98 -9.98 -5.18
N GLY A 32 3.10 -10.29 -6.48
CA GLY A 32 3.24 -11.68 -6.94
C GLY A 32 4.61 -12.31 -6.68
N ASP A 33 5.60 -11.51 -6.32
CA ASP A 33 6.98 -11.89 -6.04
C ASP A 33 7.34 -11.85 -4.54
N GLU A 34 6.48 -11.28 -3.69
CA GLU A 34 6.62 -11.31 -2.23
C GLU A 34 5.81 -12.48 -1.67
N ILE A 35 6.50 -13.47 -1.10
CA ILE A 35 5.86 -14.52 -0.31
C ILE A 35 5.61 -13.95 1.07
N PHE A 36 4.43 -13.36 1.27
CA PHE A 36 3.97 -13.00 2.60
C PHE A 36 3.63 -14.30 3.35
N GLY A 37 4.43 -14.66 4.35
CA GLY A 37 4.38 -15.95 5.05
C GLY A 37 3.14 -16.16 5.95
N MET A 38 2.06 -15.43 5.69
CA MET A 38 0.83 -15.39 6.46
C MET A 38 -0.34 -15.81 5.58
N ALA A 39 -1.27 -16.60 6.13
CA ALA A 39 -2.47 -16.96 5.39
C ALA A 39 -3.40 -15.74 5.26
N TYR A 40 -4.20 -15.67 4.19
CA TYR A 40 -5.18 -14.60 4.01
C TYR A 40 -6.18 -14.49 5.18
N SER A 41 -6.51 -15.61 5.83
CA SER A 41 -7.34 -15.61 7.05
C SER A 41 -6.70 -14.79 8.17
N ASP A 42 -5.40 -14.98 8.39
CA ASP A 42 -4.67 -14.36 9.49
C ASP A 42 -4.47 -12.86 9.20
N MET A 43 -4.26 -12.51 7.92
CA MET A 43 -4.24 -11.11 7.48
C MET A 43 -5.57 -10.41 7.77
N LEU A 44 -6.70 -11.07 7.47
CA LEU A 44 -8.04 -10.54 7.75
C LEU A 44 -8.32 -10.45 9.25
N GLU A 45 -7.89 -11.43 10.06
CA GLU A 45 -7.99 -11.37 11.52
C GLU A 45 -7.19 -10.20 12.08
N ALA A 46 -5.96 -9.99 11.61
CA ALA A 46 -5.13 -8.86 12.00
C ALA A 46 -5.78 -7.52 11.62
N HIS A 47 -6.35 -7.42 10.41
CA HIS A 47 -7.08 -6.24 9.98
C HIS A 47 -8.29 -5.93 10.86
N HIS A 48 -9.16 -6.92 11.11
CA HIS A 48 -10.32 -6.76 11.97
C HIS A 48 -9.95 -6.38 13.41
N ALA A 49 -8.85 -6.93 13.94
CA ALA A 49 -8.37 -6.58 15.28
C ALA A 49 -7.82 -5.15 15.36
N ALA A 50 -7.37 -4.57 14.24
CA ALA A 50 -6.84 -3.22 14.16
C ALA A 50 -7.92 -2.15 13.92
N MET A 51 -9.17 -2.56 13.69
CA MET A 51 -10.28 -1.65 13.42
C MET A 51 -10.63 -0.77 14.64
N PRO A 52 -11.08 0.48 14.42
CA PRO A 52 -11.36 1.09 13.12
C PRO A 52 -10.09 1.60 12.40
N CYS A 53 -9.97 1.27 11.11
CA CYS A 53 -8.97 1.82 10.18
C CYS A 53 -9.50 1.74 8.74
N ASP A 54 -8.93 2.51 7.81
CA ASP A 54 -9.29 2.48 6.39
C ASP A 54 -8.50 1.43 5.61
N ALA A 55 -7.32 1.09 6.09
CA ALA A 55 -6.46 0.10 5.49
C ALA A 55 -5.45 -0.49 6.49
N SER A 56 -4.97 -1.68 6.19
CA SER A 56 -3.85 -2.32 6.89
C SER A 56 -2.73 -2.67 5.93
N VAL A 57 -1.48 -2.46 6.37
CA VAL A 57 -0.28 -2.65 5.57
C VAL A 57 0.64 -3.65 6.26
N GLY A 58 0.99 -4.71 5.53
CA GLY A 58 1.91 -5.75 5.98
C GLY A 58 3.33 -5.20 6.00
N TYR A 59 4.11 -5.51 7.02
CA TYR A 59 5.50 -5.05 7.13
C TYR A 59 6.46 -6.11 7.62
N LYS A 60 7.75 -5.85 7.38
CA LYS A 60 8.89 -6.62 7.89
C LYS A 60 9.99 -5.66 8.32
N ILE A 61 10.77 -6.05 9.31
CA ILE A 61 11.99 -5.34 9.68
C ILE A 61 13.13 -5.84 8.77
N VAL A 62 13.84 -4.91 8.14
CA VAL A 62 14.95 -5.23 7.22
C VAL A 62 16.20 -4.44 7.57
N GLU A 63 17.36 -5.03 7.32
CA GLU A 63 18.65 -4.35 7.56
C GLU A 63 18.89 -3.16 6.61
N ASP A 64 18.46 -3.28 5.34
CA ASP A 64 18.56 -2.21 4.35
C ASP A 64 17.19 -1.90 3.72
N PRO A 65 16.50 -0.86 4.22
CA PRO A 65 15.15 -0.53 3.78
C PRO A 65 15.10 0.34 2.51
N ARG A 66 16.25 0.75 1.94
CA ARG A 66 16.32 1.69 0.80
C ARG A 66 15.68 1.17 -0.50
N ASN A 67 15.48 -0.14 -0.59
CA ASN A 67 14.87 -0.80 -1.75
C ASN A 67 13.34 -0.99 -1.62
N TYR A 68 12.75 -0.56 -0.50
CA TYR A 68 11.34 -0.77 -0.20
C TYR A 68 10.60 0.56 0.00
N GLY A 69 9.28 0.51 -0.09
CA GLY A 69 8.46 1.46 0.66
C GLY A 69 8.70 1.24 2.15
N VAL A 70 8.86 2.32 2.91
CA VAL A 70 9.06 2.28 4.36
C VAL A 70 7.94 3.02 5.06
N MET A 71 7.72 2.69 6.32
CA MET A 71 6.69 3.35 7.12
C MET A 71 7.11 3.52 8.58
N GLU A 72 6.67 4.63 9.16
CA GLU A 72 6.78 4.87 10.59
C GLU A 72 5.42 4.58 11.25
N MET A 73 5.45 4.08 12.48
CA MET A 73 4.25 3.79 13.25
C MET A 73 4.34 4.33 14.66
N ASP A 74 3.18 4.68 15.22
CA ASP A 74 3.03 4.92 16.65
C ASP A 74 2.95 3.61 17.46
N ALA A 75 2.79 3.74 18.79
CA ALA A 75 2.69 2.60 19.71
C ALA A 75 1.47 1.70 19.44
N ASP A 76 0.42 2.24 18.82
CA ASP A 76 -0.82 1.53 18.47
C ASP A 76 -0.79 0.99 17.03
N ARG A 77 0.40 0.97 16.40
CA ARG A 77 0.64 0.57 15.01
C ARG A 77 -0.09 1.43 13.97
N THR A 78 -0.53 2.64 14.34
CA THR A 78 -1.02 3.62 13.36
C THR A 78 0.16 4.10 12.54
N ILE A 79 0.06 4.03 11.22
CA ILE A 79 1.10 4.52 10.33
C ILE A 79 1.08 6.05 10.35
N THR A 80 2.21 6.67 10.70
CA THR A 80 2.34 8.12 10.82
C THR A 80 3.08 8.75 9.65
N ALA A 81 3.89 7.96 8.93
CA ALA A 81 4.58 8.40 7.72
C ALA A 81 4.86 7.21 6.80
N MET A 82 4.91 7.47 5.50
CA MET A 82 5.25 6.50 4.46
C MET A 82 6.17 7.14 3.43
N MET A 83 7.16 6.40 2.93
CA MET A 83 8.09 6.88 1.91
C MET A 83 8.50 5.74 0.96
N GLU A 84 8.48 5.99 -0.35
CA GLU A 84 8.95 5.01 -1.33
C GLU A 84 10.46 5.11 -1.55
N LYS A 85 11.18 4.00 -1.31
CA LYS A 85 12.62 3.82 -1.62
C LYS A 85 13.46 5.04 -1.21
N PRO A 86 13.39 5.47 0.07
CA PRO A 86 14.11 6.64 0.55
C PRO A 86 15.62 6.42 0.40
N ARG A 87 16.35 7.49 0.04
CA ARG A 87 17.83 7.44 0.04
C ARG A 87 18.39 7.35 1.46
N GLU A 88 17.73 8.03 2.39
CA GLU A 88 18.05 8.10 3.81
C GLU A 88 16.81 7.66 4.59
N PRO A 89 16.66 6.35 4.86
CA PRO A 89 15.51 5.82 5.59
C PRO A 89 15.54 6.26 7.05
N THR A 90 14.39 6.64 7.59
CA THR A 90 14.20 7.01 9.01
C THR A 90 13.80 5.82 9.88
N THR A 91 13.52 4.68 9.26
CA THR A 91 12.97 3.46 9.87
C THR A 91 13.45 2.23 9.11
N ASP A 92 13.60 1.12 9.82
CA ASP A 92 13.90 -0.22 9.30
C ASP A 92 12.63 -1.02 8.94
N THR A 93 11.46 -0.43 9.16
CA THR A 93 10.16 -1.02 8.88
C THR A 93 9.81 -0.86 7.40
N ALA A 94 9.97 -1.96 6.66
CA ALA A 94 9.69 -2.05 5.23
C ALA A 94 8.28 -2.62 4.97
N ILE A 95 7.58 -2.02 4.02
CA ILE A 95 6.31 -2.49 3.48
C ILE A 95 6.53 -3.81 2.75
N ALA A 96 5.79 -4.85 3.14
CA ALA A 96 5.99 -6.23 2.72
C ALA A 96 5.05 -6.68 1.59
N GLY A 97 4.54 -5.73 0.79
CA GLY A 97 3.77 -6.05 -0.41
C GLY A 97 2.40 -6.68 -0.17
N ALA A 98 1.84 -6.55 1.03
CA ALA A 98 0.52 -7.03 1.39
C ALA A 98 -0.32 -5.87 1.97
N TYR A 99 -1.51 -5.67 1.44
CA TYR A 99 -2.35 -4.53 1.78
C TYR A 99 -3.81 -4.97 1.85
N ILE A 100 -4.55 -4.45 2.82
CA ILE A 100 -6.00 -4.61 2.94
C ILE A 100 -6.60 -3.21 2.99
N PHE A 101 -7.58 -2.92 2.14
CA PHE A 101 -8.31 -1.66 2.09
C PHE A 101 -9.79 -1.93 2.33
N GLU A 102 -10.46 -1.10 3.13
CA GLU A 102 -11.91 -1.20 3.37
C GLU A 102 -12.74 -0.65 2.19
N ASP A 103 -12.17 0.30 1.44
CA ASP A 103 -12.83 0.98 0.32
C ASP A 103 -11.90 1.03 -0.90
N SER A 104 -12.18 0.14 -1.87
CA SER A 104 -11.49 0.09 -3.16
C SER A 104 -11.62 1.38 -3.96
N ASP A 105 -12.76 2.06 -3.92
CA ASP A 105 -12.98 3.28 -4.70
C ASP A 105 -12.10 4.41 -4.16
N ARG A 106 -11.94 4.50 -2.84
CA ARG A 106 -11.01 5.44 -2.20
C ARG A 106 -9.57 5.21 -2.66
N LEU A 107 -9.12 3.96 -2.74
CA LEU A 107 -7.80 3.63 -3.28
C LEU A 107 -7.68 4.00 -4.76
N PHE A 108 -8.63 3.59 -5.61
CA PHE A 108 -8.56 3.87 -7.05
C PHE A 108 -8.61 5.36 -7.37
N ASN A 109 -9.35 6.15 -6.59
CA ASN A 109 -9.36 7.60 -6.73
C ASN A 109 -7.99 8.21 -6.40
N ALA A 110 -7.34 7.77 -5.32
CA ALA A 110 -5.99 8.23 -4.98
C ALA A 110 -4.95 7.80 -6.03
N LEU A 111 -5.05 6.58 -6.57
CA LEU A 111 -4.20 6.12 -7.66
C LEU A 111 -4.40 6.92 -8.95
N GLN A 112 -5.66 7.24 -9.29
CA GLN A 112 -5.96 8.09 -10.44
C GLN A 112 -5.37 9.49 -10.24
N GLU A 113 -5.48 10.04 -9.03
CA GLU A 113 -4.91 11.35 -8.71
C GLU A 113 -3.38 11.38 -8.84
N VAL A 114 -2.68 10.32 -8.43
CA VAL A 114 -1.24 10.15 -8.65
C VAL A 114 -0.88 10.25 -10.13
N VAL A 115 -1.65 9.56 -10.99
CA VAL A 115 -1.43 9.58 -12.44
C VAL A 115 -1.76 10.95 -13.05
N ASP A 116 -2.91 11.52 -12.70
CA ASP A 116 -3.39 12.80 -13.24
C ASP A 116 -2.46 13.97 -12.89
N LYS A 117 -1.86 13.94 -11.68
CA LYS A 117 -0.90 14.94 -11.21
C LYS A 117 0.55 14.63 -11.60
N ASP A 118 0.79 13.54 -12.33
CA ASP A 118 2.11 13.03 -12.69
C ASP A 118 3.08 12.88 -11.49
N ILE A 119 2.55 12.42 -10.35
CA ILE A 119 3.35 12.18 -9.13
C ILE A 119 4.18 10.92 -9.34
N ARG A 120 5.50 11.09 -9.48
CA ARG A 120 6.42 9.97 -9.74
C ARG A 120 7.52 9.89 -8.71
N THR A 121 7.54 8.80 -7.96
CA THR A 121 8.69 8.44 -7.13
C THR A 121 9.56 7.41 -7.85
N ARG A 122 10.85 7.75 -8.02
CA ARG A 122 11.82 6.97 -8.83
C ARG A 122 11.40 6.78 -10.30
N GLY A 123 10.62 7.71 -10.85
CA GLY A 123 10.17 7.69 -12.25
C GLY A 123 8.90 6.87 -12.50
N GLU A 124 8.30 6.32 -11.45
CA GLU A 124 7.16 5.41 -11.50
C GLU A 124 5.98 5.96 -10.68
N TYR A 125 4.75 5.58 -11.04
CA TYR A 125 3.55 5.79 -10.25
C TYR A 125 3.47 4.71 -9.16
N GLN A 126 3.68 5.10 -7.91
CA GLN A 126 3.81 4.15 -6.79
C GLN A 126 2.51 4.04 -6.00
N LEU A 127 2.26 2.84 -5.46
CA LEU A 127 1.16 2.64 -4.52
C LEU A 127 1.40 3.43 -3.22
N THR A 128 2.65 3.55 -2.78
CA THR A 128 3.05 4.35 -1.62
C THR A 128 2.65 5.81 -1.75
N ASP A 129 2.82 6.42 -2.94
CA ASP A 129 2.41 7.80 -3.19
C ASP A 129 0.88 7.98 -3.05
N ALA A 130 0.09 7.01 -3.52
CA ALA A 130 -1.36 7.03 -3.35
C ALA A 130 -1.78 6.84 -1.89
N MET A 131 -1.11 5.97 -1.12
CA MET A 131 -1.38 5.82 0.31
C MET A 131 -1.04 7.08 1.10
N VAL A 132 0.02 7.81 0.71
CA VAL A 132 0.33 9.13 1.27
C VAL A 132 -0.81 10.12 1.01
N LEU A 133 -1.30 10.23 -0.24
CA LEU A 133 -2.46 11.09 -0.54
C LEU A 133 -3.71 10.71 0.27
N MET A 134 -3.97 9.40 0.42
CA MET A 134 -5.06 8.91 1.26
C MET A 134 -4.89 9.34 2.72
N SER A 135 -3.68 9.21 3.26
CA SER A 135 -3.36 9.61 4.63
C SER A 135 -3.50 11.12 4.85
N GLU A 136 -3.05 11.93 3.89
CA GLU A 136 -3.24 13.39 3.90
C GLU A 136 -4.72 13.77 3.81
N ALA A 137 -5.52 12.98 3.11
CA ALA A 137 -6.98 13.07 3.06
C ALA A 137 -7.68 12.42 4.28
N GLY A 138 -6.93 12.11 5.35
CA GLY A 138 -7.46 11.63 6.62
C GLY A 138 -7.75 10.13 6.70
N ALA A 139 -7.23 9.31 5.77
CA ALA A 139 -7.30 7.87 5.90
C ALA A 139 -6.38 7.38 7.02
N VAL A 140 -6.85 6.42 7.81
CA VAL A 140 -6.08 5.81 8.90
C VAL A 140 -5.56 4.45 8.44
N PHE A 141 -4.24 4.28 8.49
CA PHE A 141 -3.60 3.02 8.16
C PHE A 141 -3.03 2.35 9.42
N LYS A 142 -3.12 1.02 9.48
CA LYS A 142 -2.57 0.19 10.56
C LYS A 142 -1.54 -0.81 10.05
N GLY A 143 -0.43 -1.00 10.76
CA GLY A 143 0.56 -2.01 10.43
C GLY A 143 0.22 -3.39 10.99
N PHE A 144 0.44 -4.44 10.20
CA PHE A 144 0.45 -5.83 10.67
C PHE A 144 1.73 -6.56 10.22
N HIS A 145 2.15 -7.54 11.02
CA HIS A 145 3.37 -8.30 10.82
C HIS A 145 3.08 -9.78 10.99
#